data_AF-R1F089-F1
#
_entry.id   AF-R1F089-F1
#
_cell.length_a   1.000
_cell.length_b   1.000
_cell.length_c   1.000
_cell.angle_alpha   90.00
_cell.angle_beta   90.00
_cell.angle_gamma   90.00
#
_symmetry.space_group_name_H-M   'P 1'
#
loop_
_entity.id
_entity.type
_entity.pdbx_description
1 polymer ?
#
loop_
_entity_poly.entity_id
_entity_poly.type
_entity_poly.pdbx_seq_one_letter_code
_entity_poly.pdbx_strand_id
1 'polypeptide(L)'
;MGFALVATALFPAAAALSVQAPARRRLDGPLTCPTSVCDFICEPSECTLPSCTTLCSECCSPAATPPPPAPPPPAPLAGSPRYVACGRTGRCDESDRWAALSEKHEVRCCSDSRIDGWKKKDGCSVWSESDDDEMGGECHHNKNFAQASTICEDAGARLCTRAELQGNCARGSGCGHDRDLIWSGTESEAAVPPPSAAPPPPSSAAPPPPVATATDGAQVQTGPRSSAAMTLGHRGPTTWRPTALTSATTTTRPPSPS
;
A
#
# COMPACT_ATOMS: atom_id res chain seq x y z
N MET A 1 -71.32 -17.59 45.93
CA MET A 1 -72.50 -17.35 45.08
C MET A 1 -71.95 -16.91 43.73
N GLY A 2 -71.66 -17.83 42.81
CA GLY A 2 -72.62 -18.41 41.85
C GLY A 2 -72.63 -17.51 40.60
N PHE A 3 -71.97 -17.89 39.50
CA PHE A 3 -72.52 -18.37 38.22
C PHE A 3 -71.71 -17.63 37.13
N ALA A 4 -71.42 -18.08 35.91
CA ALA A 4 -71.67 -19.30 35.16
C ALA A 4 -70.64 -19.32 34.00
N LEU A 5 -70.27 -20.52 33.55
CA LEU A 5 -69.57 -20.74 32.28
C LEU A 5 -70.42 -20.27 31.10
N VAL A 6 -69.78 -19.70 30.07
CA VAL A 6 -70.26 -19.84 28.68
C VAL A 6 -69.06 -20.19 27.80
N ALA A 7 -69.10 -21.41 27.28
CA ALA A 7 -68.17 -21.93 26.29
C ALA A 7 -68.60 -21.47 24.88
N THR A 8 -67.69 -20.86 24.13
CA THR A 8 -67.85 -20.62 22.70
C THR A 8 -66.81 -21.44 21.95
N ALA A 9 -67.27 -22.55 21.36
CA ALA A 9 -66.53 -23.39 20.44
C ALA A 9 -66.35 -22.68 19.10
N LEU A 10 -65.10 -22.48 18.68
CA LEU A 10 -64.73 -22.02 17.34
C LEU A 10 -64.44 -23.24 16.47
N PHE A 11 -65.33 -23.49 15.50
CA PHE A 11 -65.13 -24.45 14.42
C PHE A 11 -64.16 -23.87 13.38
N PRO A 12 -63.11 -24.57 12.94
CA PRO A 12 -62.36 -24.18 11.76
C PRO A 12 -63.13 -24.56 10.48
N ALA A 13 -63.28 -23.61 9.58
CA ALA A 13 -63.88 -23.79 8.26
C ALA A 13 -62.98 -24.66 7.36
N ALA A 14 -63.58 -25.66 6.73
CA ALA A 14 -62.94 -26.50 5.71
C ALA A 14 -62.74 -25.71 4.40
N ALA A 15 -61.50 -25.67 3.90
CA ALA A 15 -61.19 -25.15 2.58
C ALA A 15 -61.38 -26.24 1.51
N ALA A 16 -62.20 -25.96 0.50
CA ALA A 16 -62.41 -26.80 -0.66
C ALA A 16 -61.22 -26.69 -1.64
N LEU A 17 -60.61 -27.82 -1.99
CA LEU A 17 -59.59 -27.93 -3.03
C LEU A 17 -60.26 -28.06 -4.40
N SER A 18 -60.17 -27.02 -5.24
CA SER A 18 -60.47 -27.11 -6.67
C SER A 18 -59.30 -27.75 -7.42
N VAL A 19 -59.55 -28.88 -8.08
CA VAL A 19 -58.61 -29.55 -8.98
C VAL A 19 -58.62 -28.81 -10.33
N GLN A 20 -57.55 -28.08 -10.63
CA GLN A 20 -57.35 -27.45 -11.95
C GLN A 20 -56.53 -28.39 -12.86
N ALA A 21 -57.04 -28.66 -14.06
CA ALA A 21 -56.32 -29.36 -15.13
C ALA A 21 -55.07 -28.56 -15.60
N PRO A 22 -54.00 -29.22 -16.06
CA PRO A 22 -52.77 -28.53 -16.45
C PRO A 22 -52.98 -27.71 -17.73
N ALA A 23 -52.75 -26.40 -17.62
CA ALA A 23 -52.71 -25.50 -18.74
C ALA A 23 -51.57 -25.89 -19.70
N ARG A 24 -51.87 -25.99 -21.00
CA ARG A 24 -50.86 -26.08 -22.06
C ARG A 24 -50.04 -24.79 -22.06
N ARG A 25 -48.81 -24.85 -21.54
CA ARG A 25 -47.86 -23.73 -21.63
C ARG A 25 -47.20 -23.75 -23.01
N ARG A 26 -47.24 -22.62 -23.71
CA ARG A 26 -46.29 -22.34 -24.78
C ARG A 26 -44.91 -22.13 -24.16
N LEU A 27 -43.92 -22.84 -24.70
CA LEU A 27 -42.52 -22.74 -24.31
C LEU A 27 -41.87 -21.62 -25.14
N ASP A 28 -41.94 -20.39 -24.64
CA ASP A 28 -41.08 -19.29 -25.08
C ASP A 28 -39.93 -19.18 -24.05
N GLY A 29 -38.88 -19.96 -24.26
CA GLY A 29 -37.64 -19.99 -23.47
C GLY A 29 -36.57 -20.76 -24.25
N PRO A 30 -35.26 -20.50 -24.02
CA PRO A 30 -34.19 -21.16 -24.77
C PRO A 30 -34.31 -22.68 -24.57
N LEU A 31 -34.42 -23.42 -25.68
CA LEU A 31 -34.66 -24.86 -25.69
C LEU A 31 -33.51 -25.59 -24.97
N THR A 32 -33.65 -25.85 -23.68
CA THR A 32 -32.86 -26.87 -22.99
C THR A 32 -33.46 -28.21 -23.34
N CYS A 33 -32.87 -28.92 -24.29
CA CYS A 33 -33.29 -30.25 -24.70
C CYS A 33 -33.13 -31.24 -23.52
N PRO A 34 -34.20 -31.82 -22.97
CA PRO A 34 -34.04 -32.94 -22.05
C PRO A 34 -33.50 -34.13 -22.84
N THR A 35 -32.42 -34.73 -22.36
CA THR A 35 -31.69 -35.87 -22.99
C THR A 35 -32.59 -37.04 -23.38
N SER A 36 -33.77 -37.16 -22.76
CA SER A 36 -34.77 -38.18 -23.08
C SER A 36 -35.44 -38.02 -24.45
N VAL A 37 -35.36 -36.85 -25.09
CA VAL A 37 -35.98 -36.59 -26.41
C VAL A 37 -35.03 -36.95 -27.56
N CYS A 38 -33.70 -36.97 -27.32
CA CYS A 38 -32.71 -37.32 -28.34
C CYS A 38 -32.79 -38.79 -28.75
N ASP A 39 -33.16 -39.67 -27.81
CA ASP A 39 -33.29 -41.13 -28.07
C ASP A 39 -34.51 -41.46 -28.94
N PHE A 40 -35.59 -40.67 -28.83
CA PHE A 40 -36.85 -40.94 -29.55
C PHE A 40 -36.92 -40.32 -30.95
N ILE A 41 -36.08 -39.31 -31.26
CA ILE A 41 -36.10 -38.61 -32.55
C ILE A 41 -35.09 -39.20 -33.55
N CYS A 42 -34.16 -40.06 -33.10
CA CYS A 42 -33.11 -40.63 -33.95
C CYS A 42 -33.18 -42.17 -34.08
N GLU A 43 -34.38 -42.75 -34.27
CA GLU A 43 -34.45 -44.01 -35.00
C GLU A 43 -34.24 -43.71 -36.50
N PRO A 44 -33.20 -44.28 -37.14
CA PRO A 44 -32.74 -43.88 -38.48
C PRO A 44 -33.70 -44.22 -39.62
N SER A 45 -34.87 -44.80 -39.34
CA SER A 45 -35.75 -45.40 -40.34
C SER A 45 -36.89 -44.50 -40.82
N GLU A 46 -37.18 -43.37 -40.15
CA GLU A 46 -38.41 -42.57 -40.45
C GLU A 46 -38.19 -41.07 -40.67
N CYS A 47 -36.96 -40.59 -40.86
CA CYS A 47 -36.70 -39.16 -41.12
C CYS A 47 -36.44 -38.86 -42.61
N THR A 48 -37.51 -38.64 -43.38
CA THR A 48 -37.43 -38.27 -44.81
C THR A 48 -37.77 -36.79 -45.07
N LEU A 49 -37.94 -35.96 -44.03
CA LEU A 49 -38.30 -34.54 -44.17
C LEU A 49 -37.11 -33.59 -43.90
N PRO A 50 -36.92 -32.54 -44.71
CA PRO A 50 -35.80 -31.59 -44.59
C PRO A 50 -35.83 -30.73 -43.32
N SER A 51 -36.99 -30.58 -42.67
CA SER A 51 -37.09 -29.87 -41.39
C SER A 51 -36.47 -30.63 -40.21
N CYS A 52 -36.41 -31.96 -40.25
CA CYS A 52 -35.80 -32.75 -39.18
C CYS A 52 -34.27 -32.59 -39.16
N THR A 53 -33.64 -32.47 -40.33
CA THR A 53 -32.18 -32.29 -40.45
C THR A 53 -31.69 -30.97 -39.86
N THR A 54 -32.52 -29.92 -39.98
CA THR A 54 -32.21 -28.58 -39.46
C THR A 54 -32.31 -28.57 -37.92
N LEU A 55 -33.39 -29.13 -37.37
CA LEU A 55 -33.60 -29.25 -35.93
C LEU A 55 -32.56 -30.16 -35.26
N CYS A 56 -32.14 -31.25 -35.91
CA CYS A 56 -31.06 -32.11 -35.40
C CYS A 56 -29.70 -31.40 -35.39
N SER A 57 -29.39 -30.56 -36.39
CA SER A 57 -28.13 -29.80 -36.41
C SER A 57 -28.08 -28.74 -35.31
N GLU A 58 -29.21 -28.12 -34.98
CA GLU A 58 -29.30 -27.16 -33.87
C GLU A 58 -29.22 -27.87 -32.50
N CYS A 59 -29.76 -29.08 -32.36
CA CYS A 59 -29.72 -29.85 -31.10
C CYS A 59 -28.39 -30.57 -30.85
N CYS A 60 -27.70 -31.05 -31.90
CA CYS A 60 -26.44 -31.79 -31.80
C CYS A 60 -25.21 -30.94 -32.11
N SER A 61 -25.34 -29.61 -32.15
CA SER A 61 -24.16 -28.75 -32.25
C SER A 61 -23.30 -29.00 -31.01
N PRO A 62 -22.06 -29.49 -31.15
CA PRO A 62 -21.20 -29.69 -30.00
C PRO A 62 -21.03 -28.34 -29.33
N ALA A 63 -21.37 -28.24 -28.05
CA ALA A 63 -21.11 -27.04 -27.27
C ALA A 63 -19.65 -26.65 -27.51
N ALA A 64 -19.44 -25.50 -28.16
CA ALA A 64 -18.11 -25.00 -28.44
C ALA A 64 -17.32 -25.09 -27.14
N THR A 65 -16.22 -25.85 -27.16
CA THR A 65 -15.39 -26.06 -25.97
C THR A 65 -15.09 -24.68 -25.40
N PRO A 66 -15.36 -24.41 -24.11
CA PRO A 66 -15.07 -23.11 -23.55
C PRO A 66 -13.60 -22.81 -23.84
N PRO A 67 -13.26 -21.58 -24.26
CA PRO A 67 -11.86 -21.22 -24.44
C PRO A 67 -11.10 -21.57 -23.16
N PRO A 68 -9.83 -22.01 -23.26
CA PRO A 68 -9.03 -22.24 -22.06
C PRO A 68 -9.14 -21.01 -21.16
N PRO A 69 -9.23 -21.19 -19.83
CA PRO A 69 -9.31 -20.06 -18.91
C PRO A 69 -8.15 -19.12 -19.24
N ALA A 70 -8.48 -17.83 -19.41
CA ALA A 70 -7.46 -16.81 -19.63
C ALA A 70 -6.38 -16.95 -18.54
N PRO A 71 -5.09 -16.71 -18.86
CA PRO A 71 -4.07 -16.65 -17.82
C PRO A 71 -4.56 -15.70 -16.72
N PRO A 72 -4.32 -16.01 -15.44
CA PRO A 72 -4.76 -15.14 -14.35
C PRO A 72 -4.25 -13.73 -14.64
N PRO A 73 -5.07 -12.68 -14.43
CA PRO A 73 -4.60 -11.32 -14.59
C PRO A 73 -3.31 -11.15 -13.75
N PRO A 74 -2.34 -10.32 -14.20
CA PRO A 74 -1.24 -9.94 -13.32
C PRO A 74 -1.85 -9.51 -11.98
N ALA A 75 -1.26 -9.99 -10.88
CA ALA A 75 -1.79 -9.80 -9.52
C ALA A 75 -2.38 -8.40 -9.37
N PRO A 76 -3.60 -8.26 -8.81
CA PRO A 76 -4.33 -7.00 -8.78
C PRO A 76 -3.39 -5.93 -8.27
N LEU A 77 -3.25 -4.83 -9.02
CA LEU A 77 -2.41 -3.66 -8.75
C LEU A 77 -2.21 -3.51 -7.25
N ALA A 78 -1.13 -4.15 -6.77
CA ALA A 78 -0.97 -4.40 -5.34
C ALA A 78 -0.82 -3.02 -4.72
N GLY A 79 -1.60 -2.75 -3.66
CA GLY A 79 -1.52 -1.47 -2.95
C GLY A 79 -0.07 -1.08 -2.69
N SER A 80 0.18 0.24 -2.58
CA SER A 80 1.53 0.79 -2.49
C SER A 80 2.41 -0.02 -1.54
N PRO A 81 3.64 -0.40 -1.94
CA PRO A 81 4.48 -1.28 -1.15
C PRO A 81 4.78 -0.68 0.22
N ARG A 82 5.07 -1.54 1.19
CA ARG A 82 5.42 -1.16 2.57
C ARG A 82 6.86 -1.47 2.85
N TYR A 83 7.47 -0.71 3.75
CA TYR A 83 8.87 -0.90 4.07
C TYR A 83 9.04 -2.12 4.96
N VAL A 84 10.07 -2.91 4.69
CA VAL A 84 10.57 -3.95 5.60
C VAL A 84 11.99 -3.63 5.96
N ALA A 85 12.32 -3.74 7.24
CA ALA A 85 13.64 -3.44 7.76
C ALA A 85 14.15 -4.58 8.63
N CYS A 86 15.46 -4.74 8.67
CA CYS A 86 16.10 -5.71 9.54
C CYS A 86 15.70 -5.48 11.01
N GLY A 87 15.28 -6.53 11.73
CA GLY A 87 14.82 -6.44 13.11
C GLY A 87 15.88 -5.95 14.10
N ARG A 88 17.16 -6.06 13.72
CA ARG A 88 18.27 -5.35 14.35
C ARG A 88 19.31 -4.99 13.29
N THR A 89 19.56 -3.70 13.08
CA THR A 89 20.47 -3.19 12.05
C THR A 89 21.80 -3.94 12.03
N GLY A 90 22.18 -4.45 10.84
CA GLY A 90 23.43 -5.16 10.61
C GLY A 90 23.44 -6.63 11.06
N ARG A 91 22.28 -7.24 11.35
CA ARG A 91 22.18 -8.65 11.78
C ARG A 91 21.47 -9.56 10.79
N CYS A 92 20.79 -9.01 9.79
CA CYS A 92 20.10 -9.76 8.75
C CYS A 92 21.02 -9.99 7.55
N ASP A 93 20.82 -11.13 6.89
CA ASP A 93 21.49 -11.44 5.62
C ASP A 93 20.85 -10.66 4.45
N GLU A 94 19.53 -10.44 4.53
CA GLU A 94 18.78 -9.59 3.60
C GLU A 94 18.81 -8.11 4.03
N SER A 95 18.84 -7.23 3.04
CA SER A 95 18.83 -5.77 3.25
C SER A 95 17.41 -5.21 3.31
N ASP A 96 17.23 -4.12 4.06
CA ASP A 96 15.97 -3.36 4.11
C ASP A 96 15.49 -2.98 2.69
N ARG A 97 14.18 -3.06 2.43
CA ARG A 97 13.60 -2.76 1.12
C ARG A 97 12.11 -2.43 1.19
N TRP A 98 11.57 -1.98 0.07
CA TRP A 98 10.13 -1.97 -0.15
C TRP A 98 9.67 -3.38 -0.54
N ALA A 99 8.59 -3.84 0.09
CA ALA A 99 7.99 -5.16 -0.13
C ALA A 99 6.53 -5.01 -0.56
N ALA A 100 6.06 -5.92 -1.42
CA ALA A 100 4.65 -5.99 -1.77
C ALA A 100 3.83 -6.40 -0.54
N LEU A 101 2.62 -5.84 -0.39
CA LEU A 101 1.76 -6.05 0.78
C LEU A 101 1.42 -7.53 1.07
N SER A 102 1.50 -8.38 0.04
CA SER A 102 1.24 -9.82 0.12
C SER A 102 2.44 -10.66 0.57
N GLU A 103 3.66 -10.11 0.55
CA GLU A 103 4.86 -10.79 1.05
C GLU A 103 4.73 -11.15 2.53
N LYS A 104 5.54 -12.09 2.99
CA LYS A 104 5.51 -12.59 4.36
C LYS A 104 6.78 -12.18 5.09
N HIS A 105 6.60 -11.50 6.22
CA HIS A 105 7.67 -11.00 7.08
C HIS A 105 7.25 -11.10 8.54
N GLU A 106 8.20 -10.89 9.44
CA GLU A 106 7.97 -11.00 10.88
C GLU A 106 7.38 -9.71 11.46
N VAL A 107 6.80 -9.80 12.66
CA VAL A 107 6.10 -8.67 13.29
C VAL A 107 6.78 -8.23 14.58
N ARG A 108 6.94 -6.92 14.72
CA ARG A 108 7.22 -6.24 15.98
C ARG A 108 6.34 -5.01 16.05
N CYS A 109 5.78 -4.77 17.22
CA CYS A 109 4.90 -3.64 17.46
C CYS A 109 5.62 -2.58 18.28
N CYS A 110 5.29 -1.32 18.00
CA CYS A 110 5.76 -0.16 18.72
C CYS A 110 4.55 0.61 19.27
N SER A 111 4.67 1.12 20.48
CA SER A 111 3.69 2.01 21.10
C SER A 111 4.34 3.31 21.54
N ASP A 112 3.66 4.42 21.27
CA ASP A 112 4.07 5.75 21.73
C ASP A 112 3.79 5.93 23.24
N SER A 113 2.96 5.05 23.82
CA SER A 113 2.63 5.02 25.25
C SER A 113 3.17 3.75 25.92
N ARG A 114 3.32 3.77 27.24
CA ARG A 114 3.75 2.60 27.99
C ARG A 114 2.63 1.56 28.01
N ILE A 115 2.98 0.34 27.60
CA ILE A 115 2.21 -0.88 27.82
C ILE A 115 3.01 -1.71 28.83
N ASP A 116 2.34 -2.34 29.81
CA ASP A 116 3.03 -3.18 30.79
C ASP A 116 3.70 -4.38 30.08
N GLY A 117 4.83 -4.86 30.60
CA GLY A 117 5.61 -5.92 29.93
C GLY A 117 6.50 -5.44 28.76
N TRP A 118 6.12 -4.37 28.07
CA TRP A 118 6.84 -3.88 26.90
C TRP A 118 8.14 -3.17 27.28
N LYS A 119 9.09 -3.14 26.34
CA LYS A 119 10.45 -2.60 26.58
C LYS A 119 10.68 -1.33 25.78
N LYS A 120 11.28 -0.33 26.43
CA LYS A 120 11.77 0.90 25.78
C LYS A 120 13.29 0.95 25.86
N LYS A 121 13.96 1.10 24.72
CA LYS A 121 15.43 1.17 24.65
C LYS A 121 15.95 2.58 24.93
N ASP A 122 17.16 2.68 25.44
CA ASP A 122 17.84 3.96 25.63
C ASP A 122 17.93 4.73 24.31
N GLY A 123 17.57 6.01 24.35
CA GLY A 123 17.54 6.90 23.18
C GLY A 123 16.31 6.76 22.28
N CYS A 124 15.37 5.85 22.58
CA CYS A 124 14.12 5.70 21.84
C CYS A 124 12.95 6.34 22.59
N SER A 125 12.00 6.90 21.84
CA SER A 125 10.75 7.44 22.41
C SER A 125 9.71 6.34 22.68
N VAL A 126 9.69 5.30 21.84
CA VAL A 126 8.68 4.25 21.80
C VAL A 126 9.00 3.04 22.69
N TRP A 127 7.94 2.36 23.11
CA TRP A 127 7.96 1.02 23.68
C TRP A 127 7.77 -0.01 22.57
N SER A 128 8.35 -1.20 22.69
CA SER A 128 8.25 -2.24 21.66
C SER A 128 8.11 -3.62 22.26
N GLU A 129 7.34 -4.48 21.59
CA GLU A 129 7.31 -5.92 21.83
C GLU A 129 6.93 -6.76 20.58
N SER A 130 6.86 -8.08 20.72
CA SER A 130 6.73 -9.12 19.70
C SER A 130 6.05 -10.41 20.18
N ASP A 131 6.01 -10.74 21.49
CA ASP A 131 5.36 -11.95 22.04
C ASP A 131 4.51 -11.74 23.31
N ASP A 132 4.23 -10.49 23.69
CA ASP A 132 3.49 -10.18 24.91
C ASP A 132 2.00 -10.60 24.83
N ASP A 133 1.34 -10.74 25.98
CA ASP A 133 -0.06 -11.22 26.07
C ASP A 133 -1.03 -10.34 25.27
N GLU A 134 -0.79 -9.04 25.24
CA GLU A 134 -1.54 -8.04 24.47
C GLU A 134 -1.43 -8.28 22.95
N MET A 135 -0.36 -8.94 22.51
CA MET A 135 -0.15 -9.41 21.12
C MET A 135 -0.63 -10.85 20.90
N GLY A 136 -1.33 -11.45 21.86
CA GLY A 136 -1.79 -12.85 21.80
C GLY A 136 -0.83 -13.87 22.42
N GLY A 137 0.26 -13.43 23.06
CA GLY A 137 1.18 -14.30 23.80
C GLY A 137 2.00 -15.25 22.92
N GLU A 138 2.16 -14.93 21.63
CA GLU A 138 2.88 -15.77 20.67
C GLU A 138 3.73 -14.96 19.68
N CYS A 139 4.69 -15.64 19.06
CA CYS A 139 5.53 -15.04 18.03
C CYS A 139 4.85 -15.03 16.66
N HIS A 140 4.76 -13.83 16.09
CA HIS A 140 4.06 -13.60 14.82
C HIS A 140 4.99 -13.69 13.61
N HIS A 141 5.22 -14.94 13.19
CA HIS A 141 5.98 -15.27 11.99
C HIS A 141 5.16 -15.16 10.70
N ASN A 142 5.84 -14.90 9.57
CA ASN A 142 5.30 -15.04 8.22
C ASN A 142 3.93 -14.35 8.01
N LYS A 143 3.79 -13.11 8.49
CA LYS A 143 2.57 -12.33 8.35
C LYS A 143 2.65 -11.45 7.12
N ASN A 144 1.52 -11.28 6.42
CA ASN A 144 1.44 -10.22 5.41
C ASN A 144 1.22 -8.87 6.11
N PHE A 145 1.32 -7.77 5.36
CA PHE A 145 1.24 -6.43 5.95
C PHE A 145 -0.08 -6.18 6.69
N ALA A 146 -1.21 -6.62 6.13
CA ALA A 146 -2.53 -6.45 6.75
C ALA A 146 -2.62 -7.20 8.08
N GLN A 147 -2.19 -8.46 8.12
CA GLN A 147 -2.14 -9.26 9.36
C GLN A 147 -1.22 -8.61 10.40
N ALA A 148 -0.02 -8.18 9.99
CA ALA A 148 0.94 -7.54 10.87
C ALA A 148 0.40 -6.25 11.48
N SER A 149 -0.32 -5.46 10.69
CA SER A 149 -0.98 -4.23 11.15
C SER A 149 -2.05 -4.54 12.19
N THR A 150 -2.95 -5.49 11.89
CA THR A 150 -4.00 -5.91 12.82
C THR A 150 -3.44 -6.44 14.14
N ILE A 151 -2.39 -7.25 14.11
CA ILE A 151 -1.74 -7.77 15.34
C ILE A 151 -1.29 -6.61 16.26
N CYS A 152 -0.69 -5.57 15.70
CA CYS A 152 -0.26 -4.43 16.50
C CYS A 152 -1.41 -3.55 16.95
N GLU A 153 -2.42 -3.36 16.10
CA GLU A 153 -3.60 -2.55 16.43
C GLU A 153 -4.44 -3.21 17.55
N ASP A 154 -4.62 -4.53 17.49
CA ASP A 154 -5.34 -5.30 18.52
C ASP A 154 -4.63 -5.22 19.89
N ALA A 155 -3.30 -5.08 19.89
CA ALA A 155 -2.49 -4.85 21.09
C ALA A 155 -2.51 -3.39 21.59
N GLY A 156 -3.29 -2.51 20.96
CA GLY A 156 -3.31 -1.07 21.29
C GLY A 156 -2.03 -0.33 20.88
N ALA A 157 -1.32 -0.87 19.89
CA ALA A 157 -0.04 -0.36 19.39
C ALA A 157 -0.11 -0.13 17.86
N ARG A 158 1.05 0.04 17.24
CA ARG A 158 1.20 0.17 15.78
C ARG A 158 2.42 -0.59 15.30
N LEU A 159 2.50 -0.84 14.00
CA LEU A 159 3.78 -1.24 13.42
C LEU A 159 4.82 -0.12 13.63
N CYS A 160 6.06 -0.53 13.90
CA CYS A 160 7.17 0.40 14.06
C CYS A 160 7.44 1.16 12.75
N THR A 161 7.79 2.43 12.85
CA THR A 161 8.23 3.20 11.68
C THR A 161 9.59 2.72 11.19
N ARG A 162 9.91 3.03 9.93
CA ARG A 162 11.21 2.73 9.34
C ARG A 162 12.35 3.31 10.18
N ALA A 163 12.19 4.55 10.65
CA ALA A 163 13.17 5.22 11.46
C ALA A 163 13.38 4.53 12.82
N GLU A 164 12.31 4.02 13.45
CA GLU A 164 12.40 3.27 14.71
C GLU A 164 13.12 1.94 14.54
N LEU A 165 12.83 1.20 13.46
CA LEU A 165 13.49 -0.07 13.17
C LEU A 165 14.97 0.14 12.87
N GLN A 166 15.30 1.12 12.02
CA GLN A 166 16.69 1.48 11.69
C GLN A 166 17.44 2.09 12.89
N GLY A 167 16.72 2.74 13.80
CA GLY A 167 17.22 3.20 15.10
C GLY A 167 17.35 2.10 16.15
N ASN A 168 17.02 0.85 15.81
CA ASN A 168 17.01 -0.30 16.69
C ASN A 168 16.09 -0.15 17.91
N CYS A 169 15.03 0.63 17.81
CA CYS A 169 14.10 0.83 18.93
C CYS A 169 13.28 -0.41 19.24
N ALA A 170 12.99 -1.23 18.23
CA ALA A 170 12.29 -2.50 18.40
C ALA A 170 13.22 -3.71 18.61
N ARG A 171 14.55 -3.54 18.73
CA ARG A 171 15.50 -4.68 18.81
C ARG A 171 15.28 -5.50 20.08
N GLY A 172 15.55 -6.82 20.04
CA GLY A 172 15.47 -7.69 21.22
C GLY A 172 14.20 -7.48 22.03
N SER A 173 13.05 -7.53 21.36
CA SER A 173 11.72 -7.54 21.97
C SER A 173 11.46 -8.89 22.64
N GLY A 174 11.45 -10.00 21.90
CA GLY A 174 11.27 -11.34 22.48
C GLY A 174 11.53 -12.48 21.51
N CYS A 175 10.84 -12.47 20.36
CA CYS A 175 10.76 -13.59 19.39
C CYS A 175 12.00 -13.94 18.57
N GLY A 176 13.18 -13.37 18.87
CA GLY A 176 14.39 -13.67 18.11
C GLY A 176 14.45 -13.10 16.69
N HIS A 177 13.47 -12.33 16.23
CA HIS A 177 13.44 -11.72 14.88
C HIS A 177 14.53 -10.65 14.58
N ASP A 178 15.60 -10.58 15.39
CA ASP A 178 16.68 -9.60 15.19
C ASP A 178 17.44 -9.83 13.88
N ARG A 179 17.28 -11.02 13.26
CA ARG A 179 17.94 -11.42 12.01
C ARG A 179 16.99 -11.51 10.82
N ASP A 180 15.72 -11.18 11.04
CA ASP A 180 14.67 -11.29 10.03
C ASP A 180 14.22 -9.89 9.60
N LEU A 181 13.59 -9.81 8.43
CA LEU A 181 12.92 -8.60 7.99
C LEU A 181 11.59 -8.45 8.73
N ILE A 182 11.37 -7.26 9.27
CA ILE A 182 10.19 -6.88 10.04
C ILE A 182 9.35 -5.91 9.22
N TRP A 183 8.03 -6.08 9.26
CA TRP A 183 7.11 -5.08 8.70
C TRP A 183 7.24 -3.71 9.37
N SER A 184 7.31 -2.65 8.56
CA SER A 184 7.21 -1.29 9.01
C SER A 184 5.86 -0.65 8.69
N GLY A 185 5.38 0.19 9.59
CA GLY A 185 4.21 1.06 9.37
C GLY A 185 4.48 2.20 8.39
N THR A 186 5.72 2.41 7.94
CA THR A 186 6.05 3.49 6.99
C THR A 186 5.52 3.20 5.58
N GLU A 187 4.75 4.14 5.06
CA GLU A 187 4.21 4.13 3.70
C GLU A 187 5.27 4.49 2.67
N SER A 188 5.17 3.88 1.48
CA SER A 188 5.93 4.37 0.34
C SER A 188 5.37 5.71 -0.10
N GLU A 189 6.26 6.69 -0.21
CA GLU A 189 5.98 7.94 -0.91
C GLU A 189 5.90 7.65 -2.42
N ALA A 190 4.92 6.84 -2.84
CA ALA A 190 4.64 6.54 -4.23
C ALA A 190 3.48 7.42 -4.70
N ALA A 191 3.84 8.49 -5.41
CA ALA A 191 2.98 9.40 -6.16
C ALA A 191 2.00 10.28 -5.37
N VAL A 192 2.52 11.14 -4.49
CA VAL A 192 1.99 12.52 -4.51
C VAL A 192 2.54 13.13 -5.81
N PRO A 193 1.71 13.45 -6.84
CA PRO A 193 2.22 14.25 -7.94
C PRO A 193 2.84 15.50 -7.33
N PRO A 194 4.00 16.00 -7.82
CA PRO A 194 4.54 17.27 -7.34
C PRO A 194 3.39 18.29 -7.34
N PRO A 195 3.24 19.15 -6.32
CA PRO A 195 2.22 20.20 -6.37
C PRO A 195 2.37 20.88 -7.72
N SER A 196 1.31 20.75 -8.53
CA SER A 196 1.27 21.13 -9.94
C SER A 196 2.11 22.38 -10.14
N ALA A 197 3.15 22.25 -10.98
CA ALA A 197 4.20 23.24 -11.18
C ALA A 197 3.68 24.66 -10.93
N ALA A 198 4.15 25.28 -9.84
CA ALA A 198 4.06 26.72 -9.72
C ALA A 198 4.61 27.30 -11.04
N PRO A 199 3.89 28.20 -11.72
CA PRO A 199 4.39 28.77 -12.96
C PRO A 199 5.79 29.34 -12.69
N PRO A 200 6.76 29.17 -13.61
CA PRO A 200 8.09 29.71 -13.40
C PRO A 200 7.95 31.20 -13.09
N PRO A 201 8.74 31.74 -12.12
CA PRO A 201 8.76 33.18 -11.93
C PRO A 201 9.09 33.83 -13.28
N PRO A 202 8.47 34.97 -13.63
CA PRO A 202 8.80 35.64 -14.88
C PRO A 202 10.30 35.89 -14.94
N SER A 203 10.94 35.29 -15.93
CA SER A 203 12.38 35.41 -16.19
C SER A 203 12.73 36.88 -16.42
N SER A 204 13.74 37.35 -15.69
CA SER A 204 14.32 38.70 -15.62
C SER A 204 13.94 39.70 -16.71
N ALA A 205 13.34 40.82 -16.29
CA ALA A 205 13.50 42.07 -17.01
C ALA A 205 14.99 42.45 -17.03
N ALA A 206 15.51 42.64 -18.24
CA ALA A 206 16.86 43.12 -18.52
C ALA A 206 17.15 44.45 -17.81
N PRO A 207 18.41 44.74 -17.42
CA PRO A 207 18.78 46.08 -16.98
C PRO A 207 18.58 47.08 -18.13
N PRO A 208 18.09 48.31 -17.87
CA PRO A 208 17.93 49.30 -18.92
C PRO A 208 19.30 49.74 -19.49
N PRO A 209 19.36 50.11 -20.78
CA PRO A 209 20.59 50.63 -21.39
C PRO A 209 20.98 51.98 -20.75
N PRO A 210 22.28 52.33 -20.72
CA PRO A 210 22.70 53.66 -20.30
C PRO A 210 22.27 54.69 -21.35
N VAL A 211 21.42 55.63 -20.96
CA VAL A 211 21.06 56.79 -21.80
C VAL A 211 22.17 57.84 -21.69
N ALA A 212 22.78 58.15 -22.82
CA ALA A 212 23.72 59.25 -22.97
C ALA A 212 22.97 60.59 -23.13
N THR A 213 23.41 61.56 -22.31
CA THR A 213 23.59 63.01 -22.56
C THR A 213 22.48 63.85 -23.22
N ALA A 214 22.08 64.96 -22.59
CA ALA A 214 22.59 66.33 -22.90
C ALA A 214 21.68 67.47 -22.39
N THR A 215 22.32 68.44 -21.71
CA THR A 215 22.14 69.91 -21.85
C THR A 215 20.89 70.63 -21.31
N ASP A 216 21.12 71.46 -20.28
CA ASP A 216 21.00 72.95 -20.21
C ASP A 216 20.56 73.31 -18.77
N GLY A 217 21.38 73.93 -17.90
CA GLY A 217 21.73 75.34 -17.95
C GLY A 217 21.03 76.09 -16.81
N ALA A 218 21.71 76.32 -15.66
CA ALA A 218 21.43 77.45 -14.76
C ALA A 218 22.46 77.52 -13.62
N GLN A 219 23.13 78.67 -13.56
CA GLN A 219 24.11 79.11 -12.56
C GLN A 219 23.44 79.42 -11.21
N VAL A 220 24.16 79.25 -10.09
CA VAL A 220 24.42 80.30 -9.08
C VAL A 220 25.62 79.88 -8.21
N GLN A 221 26.55 80.81 -8.07
CA GLN A 221 27.80 80.75 -7.31
C GLN A 221 27.57 80.89 -5.80
N THR A 222 28.46 80.31 -4.96
CA THR A 222 29.39 81.02 -4.04
C THR A 222 30.09 79.99 -3.13
N GLY A 223 31.44 80.04 -3.05
CA GLY A 223 32.33 79.07 -2.36
C GLY A 223 32.44 79.26 -0.83
N PRO A 224 33.62 79.07 -0.18
CA PRO A 224 34.88 78.48 -0.66
C PRO A 224 35.56 77.46 0.32
N ARG A 225 36.53 76.71 -0.23
CA ARG A 225 37.82 76.23 0.33
C ARG A 225 37.88 75.72 1.79
N SER A 226 38.31 74.47 1.95
CA SER A 226 39.62 74.19 2.59
C SER A 226 40.10 72.75 2.40
N SER A 227 41.42 72.66 2.28
CA SER A 227 42.27 71.52 1.98
C SER A 227 42.51 70.58 3.18
N ALA A 228 43.28 69.53 2.90
CA ALA A 228 44.07 68.69 3.83
C ALA A 228 43.31 67.47 4.41
N ALA A 229 43.91 66.30 4.63
CA ALA A 229 45.23 65.76 4.33
C ALA A 229 45.17 64.24 4.58
N MET A 230 46.19 63.53 4.09
CA MET A 230 46.49 62.12 4.39
C MET A 230 46.47 61.82 5.90
N THR A 231 46.03 60.63 6.31
CA THR A 231 46.82 59.80 7.27
C THR A 231 46.47 58.31 7.16
N LEU A 232 47.53 57.51 7.30
CA LEU A 232 47.63 56.05 7.31
C LEU A 232 46.83 55.36 8.44
N GLY A 233 46.47 54.10 8.20
CA GLY A 233 46.19 53.11 9.25
C GLY A 233 45.54 51.84 8.67
N HIS A 234 46.28 50.95 7.99
CA HIS A 234 46.99 49.77 8.51
C HIS A 234 46.12 48.63 9.10
N ARG A 235 46.36 47.43 8.53
CA ARG A 235 45.97 46.06 8.91
C ARG A 235 44.50 45.73 8.59
N GLY A 236 44.15 44.83 7.68
CA GLY A 236 44.79 43.60 7.22
C GLY A 236 43.72 42.48 7.30
N PRO A 237 43.28 41.87 6.19
CA PRO A 237 42.15 40.92 6.18
C PRO A 237 42.59 39.46 6.42
N THR A 238 41.91 38.76 7.33
CA THR A 238 42.07 37.31 7.55
C THR A 238 41.25 36.55 6.49
N THR A 239 41.91 36.11 5.42
CA THR A 239 41.36 35.16 4.45
C THR A 239 41.36 33.74 5.03
N TRP A 240 40.19 33.11 5.07
CA TRP A 240 40.03 31.67 5.28
C TRP A 240 40.41 30.92 3.98
N ARG A 241 41.38 30.01 4.06
CA ARG A 241 41.63 28.96 3.04
C ARG A 241 41.14 27.61 3.57
N PRO A 242 40.49 26.78 2.72
CA PRO A 242 40.21 25.38 3.04
C PRO A 242 41.41 24.50 2.70
N THR A 243 41.72 23.51 3.54
CA THR A 243 42.74 22.49 3.28
C THR A 243 42.09 21.14 3.00
N ALA A 244 42.62 20.50 1.97
CA ALA A 244 42.17 19.29 1.32
C ALA A 244 42.42 18.00 2.12
N LEU A 245 41.70 16.97 1.67
CA LEU A 245 41.79 15.55 1.98
C LEU A 245 43.23 15.00 1.94
N THR A 246 43.50 14.01 2.79
CA THR A 246 44.57 13.04 2.55
C THR A 246 44.11 11.66 2.97
N SER A 247 44.01 10.75 2.00
CA SER A 247 43.79 9.33 2.18
C SER A 247 45.10 8.64 2.56
N ALA A 248 45.06 7.69 3.50
CA ALA A 248 46.18 6.79 3.77
C ALA A 248 45.71 5.33 3.66
N THR A 249 46.17 4.68 2.60
CA THR A 249 46.08 3.25 2.33
C THR A 249 47.12 2.52 3.18
N THR A 250 46.73 1.47 3.92
CA THR A 250 47.71 0.55 4.55
C THR A 250 47.51 -0.86 4.02
N THR A 251 48.60 -1.39 3.47
CA THR A 251 48.74 -2.66 2.78
C THR A 251 49.02 -3.82 3.74
N THR A 252 48.34 -4.93 3.43
CA THR A 252 48.44 -6.34 3.87
C THR A 252 49.83 -6.92 4.14
N ARG A 253 49.94 -7.84 5.13
CA ARG A 253 50.76 -9.08 5.06
C ARG A 253 50.38 -10.14 6.13
N PRO A 254 50.14 -11.42 5.77
CA PRO A 254 50.13 -12.60 6.67
C PRO A 254 51.40 -13.49 6.42
N PRO A 255 51.51 -14.76 6.91
CA PRO A 255 51.20 -15.39 8.21
C PRO A 255 52.46 -16.12 8.81
N SER A 256 52.34 -16.83 9.95
CA SER A 256 52.92 -18.18 10.16
C SER A 256 52.62 -18.82 11.54
N PRO A 257 52.71 -20.17 11.67
CA PRO A 257 52.02 -20.97 12.69
C PRO A 257 52.93 -21.49 13.83
N SER A 258 52.30 -22.02 14.89
CA SER A 258 52.83 -23.05 15.79
C SER A 258 51.68 -23.88 16.34
#